data_AF-A0A537PI87-F1
#
_entry.id   AF-A0A537PI87-F1
#
_cell.length_a   1.000
_cell.length_b   1.000
_cell.length_c   1.000
_cell.angle_alpha   90.00
_cell.angle_beta   90.00
_cell.angle_gamma   90.00
#
_symmetry.space_group_name_H-M   'P 1'
#
loop_
_entity.id
_entity.type
_entity.pdbx_description
1 polymer ?
#
loop_
_entity_poly.entity_id
_entity_poly.type
_entity_poly.pdbx_seq_one_letter_code
_entity_poly.pdbx_strand_id
1 'polypeptide(L)'
;MAEVEPMWFARSADTNALAAPSPARDRLRAAIAALALAQRDLEDATTPVRRLDAVLAAAERLDLELGCSKGKDEAELGRWIAQGGVGDRPQPSATTVAADVSLSELAPEIRAVASALPAARAAQEAAAARVRLAAAERDAALHAVTVEAATFAAGELTEALNRALTVEAKILSLREALSAQTNGLAAAEKINAALRHAKAAAGVPRNADIGRRLLDRLSHDSTAAL
;
A
#
# COMPACT_ATOMS: atom_id res chain seq x y z
N MET A 1 47.12 13.52 -3.57
CA MET A 1 45.88 14.31 -3.48
C MET A 1 44.94 13.54 -2.59
N ALA A 2 44.85 13.94 -1.32
CA ALA A 2 44.00 13.30 -0.33
C ALA A 2 42.72 14.13 -0.22
N GLU A 3 41.58 13.49 -0.51
CA GLU A 3 40.26 14.06 -0.31
C GLU A 3 40.02 14.20 1.20
N VAL A 4 39.81 15.44 1.64
CA VAL A 4 39.38 15.74 3.01
C VAL A 4 37.87 15.66 3.01
N GLU A 5 37.33 14.51 3.41
CA GLU A 5 35.91 14.39 3.74
C GLU A 5 35.59 15.32 4.92
N PRO A 6 34.58 16.21 4.82
CA PRO A 6 34.18 17.05 5.94
C PRO A 6 33.52 16.19 7.03
N MET A 7 34.28 16.00 8.10
CA MET A 7 34.02 15.30 9.36
C MET A 7 32.92 16.00 10.22
N TRP A 8 31.76 16.35 9.64
CA TRP A 8 30.67 17.07 10.34
C TRP A 8 29.41 16.21 10.59
N PHE A 9 29.44 14.91 10.26
CA PHE A 9 28.38 13.95 10.63
C PHE A 9 28.63 13.22 11.97
N ALA A 10 29.40 13.81 12.89
CA ALA A 10 29.66 13.20 14.19
C ALA A 10 28.70 13.73 15.27
N ARG A 11 27.56 13.04 15.37
CA ARG A 11 26.58 12.94 16.49
C ARG A 11 25.13 13.18 16.03
N SER A 12 24.60 12.27 15.22
CA SER A 12 23.21 11.84 15.40
C SER A 12 23.14 11.11 16.74
N ALA A 13 22.97 11.87 17.82
CA ALA A 13 22.56 11.31 19.08
C ALA A 13 21.18 10.68 18.84
N ASP A 14 21.10 9.38 19.13
CA ASP A 14 19.89 8.59 19.28
C ASP A 14 19.06 8.30 18.01
N THR A 15 19.65 7.54 17.08
CA THR A 15 18.89 6.68 16.14
C THR A 15 18.08 5.57 16.84
N ASN A 16 18.11 5.52 18.17
CA ASN A 16 17.48 4.50 19.01
C ASN A 16 16.78 5.06 20.25
N ALA A 17 16.54 6.38 20.33
CA ALA A 17 15.57 6.88 21.30
C ALA A 17 14.21 6.33 20.87
N LEU A 18 13.79 5.24 21.50
CA LEU A 18 12.44 4.68 21.43
C LEU A 18 11.47 5.87 21.35
N ALA A 19 10.90 6.08 20.16
CA ALA A 19 10.05 7.21 19.88
C ALA A 19 9.01 7.30 21.01
N ALA A 20 8.98 8.43 21.70
CA ALA A 20 8.11 8.61 22.87
C ALA A 20 6.68 8.16 22.52
N PRO A 21 5.97 7.47 23.44
CA PRO A 21 4.64 6.96 23.18
C PRO A 21 3.73 8.10 22.72
N SER A 22 3.27 8.00 21.47
CA SER A 22 2.38 8.98 20.84
C SER A 22 1.03 8.33 20.55
N PRO A 23 -0.09 8.98 20.92
CA PRO A 23 -1.42 8.52 20.55
C PRO A 23 -1.61 8.37 19.03
N ALA A 24 -0.94 9.17 18.20
CA ALA A 24 -1.05 9.05 16.74
C ALA A 24 -0.32 7.79 16.23
N ARG A 25 0.85 7.49 16.80
CA ARG A 25 1.61 6.27 16.46
C ARG A 25 0.87 5.00 16.91
N ASP A 26 0.24 5.02 18.08
CA ASP A 26 -0.57 3.91 18.57
C ASP A 26 -1.81 3.68 17.68
N ARG A 27 -2.47 4.75 17.24
CA ARG A 27 -3.57 4.67 16.26
C ARG A 27 -3.10 4.12 14.91
N LEU A 28 -1.94 4.54 14.41
CA LEU A 28 -1.37 4.00 13.17
C LEU A 28 -1.07 2.50 13.30
N ARG A 29 -0.48 2.07 14.42
CA ARG A 29 -0.21 0.66 14.71
C ARG A 29 -1.51 -0.17 14.71
N ALA A 30 -2.55 0.33 15.38
CA ALA A 30 -3.85 -0.33 15.42
C ALA A 30 -4.49 -0.41 14.02
N ALA A 31 -4.42 0.67 13.22
CA ALA A 31 -4.98 0.70 11.87
C ALA A 31 -4.24 -0.25 10.90
N ILE A 32 -2.91 -0.37 11.01
CA ILE A 32 -2.12 -1.35 10.25
C ILE A 32 -2.56 -2.78 10.62
N ALA A 33 -2.68 -3.08 11.91
CA ALA A 33 -3.12 -4.39 12.37
C ALA A 33 -4.56 -4.71 11.90
N ALA A 34 -5.47 -3.74 11.95
CA ALA A 34 -6.84 -3.88 11.48
C ALA A 34 -6.91 -4.13 9.96
N LEU A 35 -6.08 -3.43 9.17
CA LEU A 35 -5.99 -3.65 7.73
C LEU A 35 -5.47 -5.06 7.41
N ALA A 36 -4.43 -5.52 8.11
CA ALA A 36 -3.88 -6.86 7.93
C ALA A 36 -4.91 -7.95 8.27
N LEU A 37 -5.70 -7.75 9.33
CA LEU A 37 -6.80 -8.66 9.69
C LEU A 37 -7.90 -8.66 8.61
N ALA A 38 -8.33 -7.49 8.15
CA ALA A 38 -9.36 -7.39 7.12
C ALA A 38 -8.93 -8.02 5.78
N GLN A 39 -7.65 -7.95 5.44
CA GLN A 39 -7.10 -8.62 4.25
C GLN A 39 -7.18 -10.14 4.37
N ARG A 40 -6.84 -10.71 5.53
CA ARG A 40 -7.00 -12.15 5.80
C ARG A 40 -8.47 -12.57 5.72
N ASP A 41 -9.37 -11.81 6.33
CA ASP A 41 -10.81 -12.09 6.24
C ASP A 41 -11.32 -12.10 4.79
N LEU A 42 -10.79 -11.23 3.93
CA LEU A 42 -11.13 -11.19 2.50
C LEU A 42 -10.59 -12.41 1.75
N GLU A 43 -9.37 -12.85 2.05
CA GLU A 43 -8.79 -14.07 1.49
C GLU A 43 -9.63 -15.30 1.88
N ASP A 44 -9.99 -15.40 3.16
CA ASP A 44 -10.84 -16.46 3.69
C ASP A 44 -12.23 -16.44 3.05
N ALA A 45 -12.84 -15.27 2.88
CA ALA A 45 -14.16 -15.14 2.24
C ALA A 45 -14.13 -15.41 0.72
N THR A 46 -12.98 -15.21 0.07
CA THR A 46 -12.81 -15.46 -1.38
C THR A 46 -12.70 -16.95 -1.70
N THR A 47 -12.15 -17.76 -0.79
CA THR A 47 -11.91 -19.19 -1.01
C THR A 47 -13.20 -19.98 -1.30
N PRO A 48 -14.30 -19.84 -0.52
CA PRO A 48 -15.58 -20.48 -0.83
C PRO A 48 -16.13 -20.08 -2.19
N VAL A 49 -16.08 -18.79 -2.55
CA VAL A 49 -16.59 -18.30 -3.84
C VAL A 49 -15.85 -18.96 -5.00
N ARG A 50 -14.51 -18.98 -4.97
CA ARG A 50 -13.70 -19.65 -5.99
C ARG A 50 -14.03 -21.13 -6.14
N ARG A 51 -14.22 -21.83 -5.02
CA ARG A 51 -14.57 -23.26 -5.04
C ARG A 51 -15.95 -23.49 -5.67
N LEU A 52 -16.94 -22.67 -5.29
CA LEU A 52 -18.31 -22.78 -5.80
C LEU A 52 -18.37 -22.41 -7.30
N ASP A 53 -17.69 -21.36 -7.73
CA ASP A 53 -17.60 -20.98 -9.15
C ASP A 53 -16.89 -22.08 -9.97
N ALA A 54 -15.91 -22.79 -9.42
CA ALA A 54 -15.26 -23.91 -10.10
C ALA A 54 -16.20 -25.09 -10.39
N VAL A 55 -17.16 -25.36 -9.49
CA VAL A 55 -18.20 -26.39 -9.71
C VAL A 55 -19.13 -25.97 -10.83
N LEU A 56 -19.58 -24.70 -10.85
CA LEU A 56 -20.41 -24.18 -11.94
C LEU A 56 -19.68 -24.22 -13.28
N ALA A 57 -18.40 -23.85 -13.31
CA ALA A 57 -17.59 -23.93 -14.52
C ALA A 57 -17.37 -25.39 -14.99
N ALA A 58 -17.27 -26.35 -14.06
CA ALA A 58 -17.22 -27.77 -14.43
C ALA A 58 -18.54 -28.24 -15.06
N ALA A 59 -19.68 -27.85 -14.49
CA ALA A 59 -21.01 -28.13 -15.04
C ALA A 59 -21.19 -27.52 -16.43
N GLU A 60 -20.82 -26.25 -16.62
CA GLU A 60 -20.92 -25.56 -17.90
C GLU A 60 -20.08 -26.23 -18.99
N ARG A 61 -18.86 -26.67 -18.66
CA ARG A 61 -18.02 -27.42 -19.60
C ARG A 61 -18.66 -28.75 -20.03
N LEU A 62 -19.24 -29.49 -19.09
CA LEU A 62 -19.92 -30.75 -19.38
C LEU A 62 -21.19 -30.53 -20.20
N ASP A 63 -21.93 -29.44 -19.95
CA ASP A 63 -23.12 -29.09 -20.73
C ASP A 63 -22.77 -28.73 -22.18
N LEU A 64 -21.68 -27.98 -22.38
CA LEU A 64 -21.14 -27.70 -23.71
C LEU A 64 -20.68 -28.97 -24.44
N GLU A 65 -19.96 -29.87 -23.74
CA GLU A 65 -19.52 -31.16 -24.30
C GLU A 65 -20.71 -32.03 -24.72
N LEU A 66 -21.73 -32.12 -23.84
CA LEU A 66 -22.95 -32.86 -24.11
C LEU A 66 -23.70 -32.27 -25.32
N GLY A 67 -23.85 -30.94 -25.39
CA GLY A 67 -24.48 -30.25 -26.52
C GLY A 67 -23.74 -30.51 -27.84
N CYS A 68 -22.41 -30.43 -27.84
CA CYS A 68 -21.59 -30.75 -29.01
C CYS A 68 -21.73 -32.22 -29.44
N SER A 69 -21.78 -33.15 -28.48
CA SER A 69 -21.89 -34.59 -28.76
C SER A 69 -23.29 -34.95 -29.26
N LYS A 70 -24.35 -34.42 -28.63
CA LYS A 70 -25.74 -34.56 -29.09
C LYS A 70 -25.92 -34.02 -30.51
N GLY A 71 -25.34 -32.87 -30.84
CA GLY A 71 -25.40 -32.33 -32.20
C GLY A 71 -24.76 -33.23 -33.26
N LYS A 72 -23.70 -33.97 -32.91
CA LYS A 72 -23.08 -34.96 -33.81
C LYS A 72 -23.95 -36.21 -33.98
N ASP A 73 -24.48 -36.73 -32.87
CA ASP A 73 -25.36 -37.90 -32.85
C ASP A 73 -26.66 -37.62 -33.65
N GLU A 74 -27.24 -36.42 -33.47
CA GLU A 74 -28.42 -35.96 -34.23
C GLU A 74 -28.13 -35.82 -35.72
N ALA A 75 -26.98 -35.30 -36.10
CA ALA A 75 -26.58 -35.21 -37.50
C ALA A 75 -26.40 -36.58 -38.14
N GLU A 76 -25.87 -37.56 -37.39
CA GLU A 76 -25.74 -38.95 -37.85
C GLU A 76 -27.10 -39.64 -38.01
N LEU A 77 -27.98 -39.49 -37.01
CA LEU A 77 -29.35 -39.97 -37.10
C LEU A 77 -30.10 -39.35 -38.29
N GLY A 78 -29.92 -38.04 -38.51
CA GLY A 78 -30.50 -37.33 -39.66
C GLY A 78 -30.04 -37.90 -41.00
N ARG A 79 -28.75 -38.26 -41.13
CA ARG A 79 -28.22 -38.94 -42.32
C ARG A 79 -28.85 -40.32 -42.53
N TRP A 80 -28.98 -41.12 -41.47
CA TRP A 80 -29.63 -42.43 -41.54
C TRP A 80 -31.10 -42.33 -41.97
N ILE A 81 -31.85 -41.35 -41.42
CA ILE A 81 -33.23 -41.08 -41.82
C ILE A 81 -33.31 -40.68 -43.31
N ALA A 82 -32.43 -39.78 -43.76
CA ALA A 82 -32.40 -39.31 -45.15
C ALA A 82 -32.07 -40.44 -46.16
N GLN A 83 -31.37 -41.48 -45.72
CA GLN A 83 -31.07 -42.68 -46.51
C GLN A 83 -32.21 -43.73 -46.50
N GLY A 84 -33.36 -43.40 -45.92
CA GLY A 84 -34.51 -44.30 -45.85
C GLY A 84 -34.44 -45.33 -44.73
N GLY A 85 -33.60 -45.11 -43.72
CA GLY A 85 -33.53 -45.97 -42.54
C GLY A 85 -32.91 -47.35 -42.81
N VAL A 86 -31.98 -47.42 -43.76
CA VAL A 86 -31.30 -48.66 -44.14
C VAL A 86 -30.20 -48.99 -43.12
N GLY A 87 -30.19 -50.23 -42.63
CA GLY A 87 -29.24 -50.69 -41.61
C GLY A 87 -29.65 -50.33 -40.18
N ASP A 88 -28.76 -50.60 -39.22
CA ASP A 88 -29.03 -50.35 -37.81
C ASP A 88 -29.15 -48.86 -37.51
N ARG A 89 -30.14 -48.50 -36.69
CA ARG A 89 -30.35 -47.11 -36.25
C ARG A 89 -29.17 -46.65 -35.39
N PRO A 90 -28.50 -45.53 -35.73
CA PRO A 90 -27.44 -44.96 -34.91
C PRO A 90 -27.91 -44.72 -33.47
N GLN A 91 -27.11 -45.16 -32.50
CA GLN A 91 -27.33 -44.93 -31.09
C GLN A 91 -26.52 -43.71 -30.62
N PRO A 92 -26.91 -43.06 -29.50
CA PRO A 92 -26.09 -42.03 -28.89
C PRO A 92 -24.66 -42.52 -28.65
N SER A 93 -23.69 -41.66 -28.91
CA SER A 93 -22.29 -42.02 -28.71
C SER A 93 -21.97 -42.22 -27.22
N ALA A 94 -20.93 -43.02 -26.94
CA ALA A 94 -20.47 -43.24 -25.56
C ALA A 94 -20.10 -41.93 -24.84
N THR A 95 -19.60 -40.93 -25.58
CA THR A 95 -19.32 -39.59 -25.08
C THR A 95 -20.58 -38.85 -24.64
N THR A 96 -21.65 -38.89 -25.45
CA THR A 96 -22.96 -38.32 -25.08
C THR A 96 -23.50 -38.96 -23.80
N VAL A 97 -23.47 -40.29 -23.72
CA VAL A 97 -23.96 -41.01 -22.54
C VAL A 97 -23.12 -40.69 -21.29
N ALA A 98 -21.79 -40.68 -21.42
CA ALA A 98 -20.89 -40.37 -20.30
C ALA A 98 -21.06 -38.93 -19.77
N ALA A 99 -21.22 -37.95 -20.66
CA ALA A 99 -21.44 -36.56 -20.27
C ALA A 99 -22.82 -36.35 -19.60
N ASP A 100 -23.87 -37.01 -20.09
CA ASP A 100 -25.23 -36.95 -19.51
C ASP A 100 -25.28 -37.58 -18.10
N VAL A 101 -24.58 -38.71 -17.92
CA VAL A 101 -24.40 -39.34 -16.60
C VAL A 101 -23.63 -38.42 -15.67
N SER A 102 -22.51 -37.86 -16.12
CA SER A 102 -21.66 -36.97 -15.31
C SER A 102 -22.40 -35.70 -14.87
N LEU A 103 -23.23 -35.10 -15.75
CA LEU A 103 -24.08 -33.97 -15.39
C LEU A 103 -25.16 -34.36 -14.38
N SER A 104 -25.76 -35.53 -14.53
CA SER A 104 -26.76 -36.05 -13.59
C SER A 104 -26.18 -36.28 -12.19
N GLU A 105 -24.94 -36.77 -12.12
CA GLU A 105 -24.18 -36.93 -10.87
C GLU A 105 -23.81 -35.58 -10.23
N LEU A 106 -23.50 -34.56 -11.04
CA LEU A 106 -23.15 -33.22 -10.56
C LEU A 106 -24.37 -32.35 -10.19
N ALA A 107 -25.57 -32.68 -10.70
CA ALA A 107 -26.81 -31.96 -10.46
C ALA A 107 -27.14 -31.64 -8.98
N PRO A 108 -27.00 -32.55 -7.99
CA PRO A 108 -27.20 -32.20 -6.58
C PRO A 108 -26.20 -31.15 -6.09
N GLU A 109 -24.95 -31.22 -6.53
CA GLU A 109 -23.91 -30.26 -6.15
C GLU A 109 -24.18 -28.89 -6.77
N ILE A 110 -24.60 -28.82 -8.04
CA ILE A 110 -25.00 -27.58 -8.70
C ILE A 110 -26.14 -26.88 -7.94
N ARG A 111 -27.15 -27.65 -7.49
CA ARG A 111 -28.25 -27.09 -6.68
C ARG A 111 -27.75 -26.57 -5.33
N ALA A 112 -26.87 -27.31 -4.67
CA ALA A 112 -26.25 -26.86 -3.43
C ALA A 112 -25.46 -25.57 -3.63
N VAL A 113 -24.67 -25.49 -4.71
CA VAL A 113 -23.90 -24.30 -5.10
C VAL A 113 -24.82 -23.11 -5.36
N ALA A 114 -25.90 -23.29 -6.14
CA ALA A 114 -26.85 -22.23 -6.44
C ALA A 114 -27.49 -21.64 -5.16
N SER A 115 -27.69 -22.47 -4.13
CA SER A 115 -28.20 -22.02 -2.83
C SER A 115 -27.15 -21.30 -1.96
N ALA A 116 -25.89 -21.73 -2.02
CA ALA A 116 -24.82 -21.24 -1.14
C ALA A 116 -24.05 -20.02 -1.69
N LEU A 117 -23.96 -19.90 -3.02
CA LEU A 117 -23.18 -18.88 -3.70
C LEU A 117 -23.61 -17.43 -3.38
N PRO A 118 -24.91 -17.08 -3.27
CA PRO A 118 -25.32 -15.72 -2.91
C PRO A 118 -24.78 -15.30 -1.54
N ALA A 119 -24.86 -16.18 -0.54
CA ALA A 119 -24.35 -15.91 0.80
C ALA A 119 -22.82 -15.78 0.82
N ALA A 120 -22.11 -16.64 0.07
CA ALA A 120 -20.66 -16.56 -0.05
C ALA A 120 -20.21 -15.25 -0.72
N ARG A 121 -20.90 -14.81 -1.79
CA ARG A 121 -20.62 -13.53 -2.47
C ARG A 121 -20.90 -12.34 -1.57
N ALA A 122 -22.02 -12.34 -0.85
CA ALA A 122 -22.32 -11.28 0.12
C ALA A 122 -21.25 -11.18 1.23
N ALA A 123 -20.75 -12.33 1.71
CA ALA A 123 -19.66 -12.36 2.69
C ALA A 123 -18.34 -11.80 2.12
N GLN A 124 -18.00 -12.14 0.87
CA GLN A 124 -16.84 -11.60 0.17
C GLN A 124 -16.95 -10.08 -0.04
N GLU A 125 -18.10 -9.59 -0.48
CA GLU A 125 -18.35 -8.16 -0.67
C GLU A 125 -18.25 -7.39 0.65
N ALA A 126 -18.81 -7.93 1.74
CA ALA A 126 -18.69 -7.36 3.06
C ALA A 126 -17.23 -7.32 3.55
N ALA A 127 -16.44 -8.37 3.31
CA ALA A 127 -15.02 -8.39 3.63
C ALA A 127 -14.23 -7.35 2.80
N ALA A 128 -14.51 -7.23 1.51
CA ALA A 128 -13.89 -6.22 0.65
C ALA A 128 -14.23 -4.78 1.10
N ALA A 129 -15.46 -4.55 1.56
CA ALA A 129 -15.85 -3.28 2.15
C ALA A 129 -15.04 -2.96 3.43
N ARG A 130 -14.83 -3.96 4.31
CA ARG A 130 -13.99 -3.80 5.51
C ARG A 130 -12.55 -3.46 5.17
N VAL A 131 -11.95 -4.09 4.15
CA VAL A 131 -10.59 -3.76 3.69
C VAL A 131 -10.50 -2.30 3.24
N ARG A 132 -11.48 -1.81 2.47
CA ARG A 132 -11.49 -0.41 2.02
C ARG A 132 -11.58 0.57 3.19
N LEU A 133 -12.43 0.30 4.17
CA LEU A 133 -12.55 1.12 5.38
C LEU A 133 -11.25 1.13 6.19
N ALA A 134 -10.68 -0.05 6.47
CA ALA A 134 -9.43 -0.17 7.22
C ALA A 134 -8.25 0.50 6.49
N ALA A 135 -8.21 0.47 5.15
CA ALA A 135 -7.20 1.16 4.37
C ALA A 135 -7.31 2.69 4.53
N ALA A 136 -8.53 3.24 4.44
CA ALA A 136 -8.78 4.66 4.64
C ALA A 136 -8.42 5.12 6.06
N GLU A 137 -8.73 4.31 7.08
CA GLU A 137 -8.34 4.58 8.47
C GLU A 137 -6.81 4.58 8.65
N ARG A 138 -6.11 3.64 8.01
CA ARG A 138 -4.64 3.57 8.01
C ARG A 138 -4.01 4.77 7.29
N ASP A 139 -4.59 5.22 6.18
CA ASP A 139 -4.17 6.44 5.49
C ASP A 139 -4.32 7.68 6.40
N ALA A 140 -5.48 7.83 7.04
CA ALA A 140 -5.75 8.95 7.95
C ALA A 140 -4.79 8.95 9.16
N ALA A 141 -4.53 7.78 9.76
CA ALA A 141 -3.59 7.66 10.86
C ALA A 141 -2.14 7.97 10.44
N LEU A 142 -1.74 7.56 9.23
CA LEU A 142 -0.43 7.87 8.66
C LEU A 142 -0.23 9.38 8.48
N HIS A 143 -1.25 10.09 7.99
CA HIS A 143 -1.21 11.55 7.87
C HIS A 143 -1.04 12.23 9.23
N ALA A 144 -1.74 11.77 10.26
CA ALA A 144 -1.60 12.31 11.61
C ALA A 144 -0.17 12.15 12.16
N VAL A 145 0.42 10.95 12.02
CA VAL A 145 1.82 10.70 12.43
C VAL A 145 2.81 11.56 11.63
N THR A 146 2.55 11.77 10.34
CA THR A 146 3.41 12.61 9.49
C THR A 146 3.40 14.07 9.95
N VAL A 147 2.22 14.60 10.31
CA VAL A 147 2.09 15.97 10.86
C VAL A 147 2.80 16.10 12.20
N GLU A 148 2.68 15.09 13.08
CA GLU A 148 3.38 15.06 14.35
C GLU A 148 4.90 15.08 14.16
N ALA A 149 5.43 14.23 13.29
CA ALA A 149 6.87 14.20 12.96
C ALA A 149 7.35 15.54 12.39
N ALA A 150 6.56 16.15 11.50
CA ALA A 150 6.88 17.47 10.95
C ALA A 150 6.85 18.58 12.01
N THR A 151 5.91 18.51 12.96
CA THR A 151 5.78 19.48 14.05
C THR A 151 6.95 19.36 15.03
N PHE A 152 7.37 18.13 15.34
CA PHE A 152 8.56 17.88 16.15
C PHE A 152 9.81 18.49 15.49
N ALA A 153 10.04 18.18 14.21
CA ALA A 153 11.17 18.73 13.45
C ALA A 153 11.11 20.28 13.33
N ALA A 154 9.90 20.86 13.21
CA ALA A 154 9.72 22.31 13.23
C ALA A 154 10.06 22.93 14.59
N GLY A 155 9.83 22.21 15.69
CA GLY A 155 10.29 22.59 17.03
C GLY A 155 11.81 22.66 17.11
N GLU A 156 12.50 21.60 16.65
CA GLU A 156 13.97 21.57 16.60
C GLU A 156 14.55 22.69 15.72
N LEU A 157 13.92 22.94 14.57
CA LEU A 157 14.29 24.05 13.69
C LEU A 157 14.12 25.40 14.39
N THR A 158 13.01 25.59 15.12
CA THR A 158 12.73 26.81 15.87
C THR A 158 13.80 27.05 16.94
N GLU A 159 14.20 26.01 17.68
CA GLU A 159 15.29 26.11 18.65
C GLU A 159 16.64 26.45 17.99
N ALA A 160 16.95 25.81 16.86
CA ALA A 160 18.16 26.10 16.10
C ALA A 160 18.19 27.54 15.58
N LEU A 161 17.07 28.03 15.04
CA LEU A 161 16.93 29.42 14.59
C LEU A 161 17.06 30.39 15.75
N ASN A 162 16.42 30.14 16.89
CA ASN A 162 16.54 30.98 18.07
C ASN A 162 17.99 31.06 18.57
N ARG A 163 18.72 29.93 18.59
CA ARG A 163 20.15 29.90 18.91
C ARG A 163 20.96 30.74 17.91
N ALA A 164 20.74 30.54 16.61
CA ALA A 164 21.44 31.28 15.56
C ALA A 164 21.18 32.80 15.64
N LEU A 165 19.91 33.20 15.76
CA LEU A 165 19.51 34.61 15.90
C LEU A 165 20.05 35.25 17.19
N THR A 166 20.12 34.49 18.29
CA THR A 166 20.74 34.97 19.53
C THR A 166 22.25 35.24 19.35
N VAL A 167 22.96 34.36 18.65
CA VAL A 167 24.38 34.56 18.33
C VAL A 167 24.55 35.76 17.39
N GLU A 168 23.71 35.89 16.36
CA GLU A 168 23.72 37.03 15.46
C GLU A 168 23.49 38.35 16.21
N ALA A 169 22.49 38.41 17.10
CA ALA A 169 22.20 39.60 17.90
C ALA A 169 23.40 40.01 18.77
N LYS A 170 24.11 39.04 19.38
CA LYS A 170 25.35 39.31 20.14
C LYS A 170 26.46 39.90 19.26
N ILE A 171 26.64 39.36 18.05
CA ILE A 171 27.65 39.85 17.09
C ILE A 171 27.30 41.26 16.60
N LEU A 172 26.03 41.53 16.30
CA LEU A 172 25.56 42.85 15.89
C LEU A 172 25.71 43.89 17.01
N SER A 173 25.38 43.51 18.25
CA SER A 173 25.58 44.36 19.43
C SER A 173 27.07 44.68 19.64
N LEU A 174 27.96 43.69 19.49
CA LEU A 174 29.41 43.91 19.55
C LEU A 174 29.88 44.86 18.44
N ARG A 175 29.39 44.67 17.21
CA ARG A 175 29.70 45.56 16.08
C ARG A 175 29.27 46.99 16.38
N GLU A 176 28.05 47.19 16.87
CA GLU A 176 27.52 48.53 17.22
C GLU A 176 28.35 49.19 18.31
N ALA A 177 28.70 48.44 19.36
CA ALA A 177 29.59 48.92 20.41
C ALA A 177 30.98 49.32 19.89
N LEU A 178 31.53 48.59 18.91
CA LEU A 178 32.80 48.92 18.27
C LEU A 178 32.68 50.14 17.34
N SER A 179 31.61 50.26 16.57
CA SER A 179 31.37 51.41 15.68
C SER A 179 31.23 52.74 16.43
N ALA A 180 30.81 52.71 17.69
CA ALA A 180 30.72 53.90 18.55
C ALA A 180 32.09 54.37 19.10
N GLN A 181 33.17 53.59 18.93
CA GLN A 181 34.51 53.94 19.40
C GLN A 181 35.34 54.59 18.28
N THR A 182 36.20 55.55 18.66
CA THR A 182 37.00 56.38 17.72
C THR A 182 37.90 55.57 16.77
N ASN A 183 38.28 54.34 17.14
CA ASN A 183 39.16 53.47 16.35
C ASN A 183 38.50 52.11 15.98
N GLY A 184 37.21 51.91 16.22
CA GLY A 184 36.56 50.59 16.10
C GLY A 184 35.98 50.25 14.72
N LEU A 185 35.99 51.20 13.78
CA LEU A 185 35.30 51.09 12.48
C LEU A 185 35.81 49.90 11.63
N ALA A 186 37.13 49.73 11.54
CA ALA A 186 37.75 48.63 10.77
C ALA A 186 37.43 47.24 11.36
N ALA A 187 37.24 47.13 12.68
CA ALA A 187 36.84 45.88 13.33
C ALA A 187 35.35 45.58 13.06
N ALA A 188 34.50 46.61 13.10
CA ALA A 188 33.08 46.50 12.78
C ALA A 188 32.83 46.03 11.33
N GLU A 189 33.63 46.52 10.36
CA GLU A 189 33.56 46.07 8.96
C GLU A 189 33.96 44.60 8.78
N LYS A 190 35.02 44.14 9.46
CA LYS A 190 35.43 42.73 9.46
C LYS A 190 34.35 41.81 10.03
N ILE A 191 33.67 42.23 11.10
CA ILE A 191 32.54 41.50 11.68
C ILE A 191 31.39 41.37 10.66
N ASN A 192 31.05 42.46 9.96
CA ASN A 192 30.02 42.43 8.91
C ASN A 192 30.39 41.51 7.73
N ALA A 193 31.66 41.46 7.34
CA ALA A 193 32.13 40.54 6.29
C ALA A 193 32.01 39.08 6.72
N ALA A 194 32.41 38.75 7.95
CA ALA A 194 32.30 37.40 8.51
C ALA A 194 30.83 36.93 8.61
N LEU A 195 29.90 37.82 9.02
CA LEU A 195 28.48 37.51 9.09
C LEU A 195 27.88 37.20 7.71
N ARG A 196 28.22 37.99 6.69
CA ARG A 196 27.77 37.74 5.29
C ARG A 196 28.28 36.40 4.78
N HIS A 197 29.54 36.06 5.04
CA HIS A 197 30.12 34.79 4.63
C HIS A 197 29.43 33.60 5.31
N ALA A 198 29.19 33.68 6.63
CA ALA A 198 28.51 32.62 7.37
C ALA A 198 27.10 32.33 6.85
N LYS A 199 26.32 33.38 6.50
CA LYS A 199 24.99 33.24 5.91
C LYS A 199 25.03 32.63 4.51
N ALA A 200 26.00 33.02 3.68
CA ALA A 200 26.18 32.46 2.34
C ALA A 200 26.56 30.97 2.38
N ALA A 201 27.42 30.58 3.32
CA ALA A 201 27.83 29.19 3.51
C ALA A 201 26.72 28.29 4.05
N ALA A 202 25.74 28.85 4.77
CA ALA A 202 24.62 28.12 5.36
C ALA A 202 23.48 27.78 4.37
N GLY A 203 23.59 28.12 3.09
CA GLY A 203 22.57 27.80 2.09
C GLY A 203 22.42 26.29 1.85
N VAL A 204 21.61 25.62 2.69
CA VAL A 204 21.38 24.18 2.61
C VAL A 204 20.48 23.86 1.40
N PRO A 205 20.93 23.05 0.43
CA PRO A 205 20.09 22.62 -0.68
C PRO A 205 18.95 21.72 -0.20
N ARG A 206 17.74 21.97 -0.70
CA ARG A 206 16.53 21.19 -0.37
C ARG A 206 16.64 19.77 -0.92
N ASN A 207 16.77 18.78 -0.04
CA ASN A 207 16.74 17.37 -0.43
C ASN A 207 15.30 16.81 -0.38
N ALA A 208 14.69 16.66 -1.55
CA ALA A 208 13.31 16.15 -1.68
C ALA A 208 13.17 14.64 -1.40
N ASP A 209 14.27 13.89 -1.40
CA ASP A 209 14.23 12.42 -1.27
C ASP A 209 14.05 11.96 0.18
N ILE A 210 14.42 12.79 1.16
CA ILE A 210 14.31 12.45 2.58
C ILE A 210 12.84 12.23 2.97
N GLY A 211 11.95 13.12 2.53
CA GLY A 211 10.51 13.00 2.80
C GLY A 211 9.91 11.74 2.16
N ARG A 212 10.34 11.38 0.94
CA ARG A 212 9.87 10.16 0.27
C ARG A 212 10.29 8.90 1.01
N ARG A 213 11.54 8.82 1.48
CA ARG A 213 12.05 7.67 2.25
C ARG A 213 11.36 7.54 3.61
N LEU A 214 11.05 8.65 4.27
CA LEU A 214 10.32 8.61 5.53
C LEU A 214 8.90 8.09 5.34
N LEU A 215 8.18 8.56 4.31
CA LEU A 215 6.83 8.09 3.99
C LEU A 215 6.80 6.58 3.70
N ASP A 216 7.80 6.09 2.95
CA ASP A 216 7.93 4.67 2.62
C ASP A 216 8.29 3.80 3.85
N ARG A 217 9.06 4.35 4.80
CA ARG A 217 9.31 3.65 6.07
C ARG A 217 8.09 3.63 6.98
N LEU A 218 7.40 4.76 7.11
CA LEU A 218 6.20 4.88 7.97
C LEU A 218 5.00 4.07 7.46
N SER A 219 4.95 3.75 6.16
CA SER A 219 3.90 2.87 5.61
C SER A 219 4.03 1.42 6.09
N HIS A 220 5.23 1.01 6.55
CA HIS A 220 5.52 -0.35 7.03
C HIS A 220 5.86 -0.41 8.52
N ASP A 221 6.39 0.67 9.11
CA ASP A 221 6.84 0.74 10.50
C ASP A 221 6.43 2.07 11.18
N SER A 222 5.48 1.99 12.12
CA SER A 222 5.00 3.13 12.92
C SER A 222 6.06 3.78 13.83
N THR A 223 7.20 3.11 14.04
CA THR A 223 8.28 3.62 14.88
C THR A 223 9.34 4.39 14.10
N ALA A 224 9.31 4.34 12.76
CA ALA A 224 10.28 5.04 11.92
C ALA A 224 10.38 6.55 12.26
N ALA A 225 11.60 7.07 12.23
CA ALA A 225 11.94 8.46 12.47
C ALA A 225 12.77 9.02 11.31
N LEU A 226 12.89 10.36 11.26
CA LEU A 226 13.71 11.10 10.30
C LEU A 226 15.19 10.73 10.41
#